data_AF-A0A363UK55-F1
#
_entry.id   AF-A0A363UK55-F1
#
_cell.length_a   1.000
_cell.length_b   1.000
_cell.length_c   1.000
_cell.angle_alpha   90.00
_cell.angle_beta   90.00
_cell.angle_gamma   90.00
#
_symmetry.space_group_name_H-M   'P 1'
#
loop_
_entity.id
_entity.type
_entity.pdbx_description
1 polymer ?
#
loop_
_entity_poly.entity_id
_entity_poly.type
_entity_poly.pdbx_seq_one_letter_code
_entity_poly.pdbx_strand_id
1 'polypeptide(L)'
;MITTMGGTDMKRFVLGAVTAIIGVGVIALAVPLTGLYNVAATERDVGPVAWLLHTTYHQSVQRRARDVDVPADYASDASVLIGARNFDAMCSTCHTPPGLGDTPVATGLNPQPPALLDIADHSTPAEQFWVIDNGVRMTGMPAFGPTHESSELWGLVGFLQAMKGADANTYRSLVTRAGKVLDADDGHDHRHGPGDDSSDDGSAADAPATDGDGDHPHSDTDDGHAHDHGSPPPTRETPKDDHSDHDHSHAEPTKPLARNDAEALANEFYDALADGDEVAVRRVLADQVLIFESGGVESSMDEYAGHHMPSDMAFLQQAKREPLSRSSDIQDDRAWVATRSRLTAQLGDRAIDVISTETLVMHRDAEQWRIAHVHWSSGKANGEH
;
A
#
# COMPACT_ATOMS: atom_id res chain seq x y z
N MET A 1 -52.25 44.53 14.76
CA MET A 1 -52.71 44.40 16.17
C MET A 1 -51.80 43.40 16.85
N ILE A 2 -51.16 43.78 17.96
CA ILE A 2 -50.46 42.81 18.82
C ILE A 2 -51.47 42.37 19.86
N THR A 3 -52.00 41.16 19.71
CA THR A 3 -52.94 40.59 20.69
C THR A 3 -52.17 40.23 21.95
N THR A 4 -52.31 41.03 23.00
CA THR A 4 -51.76 40.71 24.33
C THR A 4 -52.43 39.43 24.85
N MET A 5 -51.65 38.35 24.98
CA MET A 5 -52.12 37.09 25.58
C MET A 5 -52.59 37.34 27.02
N GLY A 6 -53.74 36.78 27.39
CA GLY A 6 -54.23 36.86 28.77
C GLY A 6 -53.29 36.14 29.74
N GLY A 7 -53.31 36.53 31.01
CA GLY A 7 -52.42 35.92 32.03
C GLY A 7 -52.60 34.40 32.20
N THR A 8 -53.77 33.86 31.84
CA THR A 8 -54.05 32.41 31.80
C THR A 8 -53.44 31.75 30.57
N ASP A 9 -53.45 32.41 29.42
CA ASP A 9 -52.91 31.90 28.16
C ASP A 9 -51.37 31.93 28.18
N MET A 10 -50.78 32.98 28.77
CA MET A 10 -49.34 33.05 29.06
C MET A 10 -48.89 31.89 29.95
N LYS A 11 -49.62 31.59 31.04
CA LYS A 11 -49.31 30.45 31.92
C LYS A 11 -49.40 29.10 31.20
N ARG A 12 -50.39 28.93 30.32
CA ARG A 12 -50.54 27.72 29.49
C ARG A 12 -49.40 27.57 28.48
N PHE A 13 -49.00 28.66 27.81
CA PHE A 13 -47.89 28.67 26.88
C PHE A 13 -46.56 28.33 27.56
N VAL A 14 -46.24 28.98 28.69
CA VAL A 14 -45.02 28.71 29.47
C VAL A 14 -44.99 27.27 29.99
N LEU A 15 -46.12 26.75 30.51
CA LEU A 15 -46.20 25.36 30.96
C LEU A 15 -45.96 24.38 29.80
N GLY A 16 -46.57 24.62 28.63
CA GLY A 16 -46.35 23.80 27.44
C GLY A 16 -44.89 23.81 26.97
N ALA A 17 -44.24 24.98 26.96
CA ALA A 17 -42.83 25.10 26.61
C ALA A 17 -41.91 24.34 27.59
N VAL A 18 -42.16 24.46 28.90
CA VAL A 18 -41.41 23.73 29.93
C VAL A 18 -41.62 22.22 29.80
N THR A 19 -42.86 21.75 29.60
CA THR A 19 -43.13 20.32 29.37
C THR A 19 -42.45 19.81 28.10
N ALA A 20 -42.41 20.59 27.02
CA ALA A 20 -41.68 20.21 25.80
C ALA A 20 -40.17 20.09 26.03
N ILE A 21 -39.55 21.05 26.73
CA ILE A 21 -38.11 21.02 27.07
C ILE A 21 -37.79 19.81 27.96
N ILE A 22 -38.62 19.53 28.97
CA ILE A 22 -38.47 18.34 29.82
C ILE A 22 -38.61 17.06 28.99
N GLY A 23 -39.59 17.00 28.07
CA GLY A 23 -39.76 15.86 27.16
C GLY A 23 -38.53 15.59 26.29
N VAL A 24 -37.94 16.64 25.70
CA VAL A 24 -36.68 16.53 24.94
C VAL A 24 -35.53 16.05 25.84
N GLY A 25 -35.39 16.60 27.04
CA GLY A 25 -34.37 16.17 28.01
C GLY A 25 -34.52 14.71 28.45
N VAL A 26 -35.76 14.25 28.67
CA VAL A 26 -36.05 12.84 28.99
C VAL A 26 -35.69 11.93 27.82
N ILE A 27 -36.01 12.30 26.57
CA ILE A 27 -35.63 11.50 25.39
C ILE A 27 -34.09 11.45 25.25
N ALA A 28 -33.41 12.58 25.38
CA ALA A 28 -31.95 12.69 25.26
C ALA A 28 -31.20 11.86 26.32
N LEU A 29 -31.78 11.66 27.51
CA LEU A 29 -31.23 10.77 28.54
C LEU A 29 -31.67 9.32 28.35
N ALA A 30 -32.93 9.07 27.96
CA ALA A 30 -33.46 7.72 27.83
C ALA A 30 -32.74 6.93 26.73
N VAL A 31 -32.54 7.51 25.55
CA VAL A 31 -31.91 6.82 24.41
C VAL A 31 -30.55 6.18 24.75
N PRO A 32 -29.55 6.91 25.30
CA PRO A 32 -28.27 6.31 25.69
C PRO A 32 -28.37 5.40 26.93
N LEU A 33 -29.18 5.76 27.95
CA LEU A 33 -29.24 4.99 29.21
C LEU A 33 -30.00 3.66 29.09
N THR A 34 -30.83 3.49 28.06
CA THR A 34 -31.63 2.28 27.84
C THR A 34 -31.02 1.32 26.80
N GLY A 35 -29.99 1.76 26.07
CA GLY A 35 -29.46 1.00 24.93
C GLY A 35 -30.42 0.92 23.73
N LEU A 36 -31.42 1.82 23.64
CA LEU A 36 -32.36 1.86 22.51
C LEU A 36 -31.70 2.27 21.19
N TYR A 37 -30.52 2.91 21.23
CA TYR A 37 -29.70 3.17 20.05
C TYR A 37 -28.79 1.98 19.77
N ASN A 38 -28.95 1.33 18.61
CA ASN A 38 -28.01 0.29 18.19
C ASN A 38 -26.71 0.96 17.72
N VAL A 39 -25.60 0.63 18.37
CA VAL A 39 -24.26 1.16 18.07
C VAL A 39 -23.46 0.25 17.13
N ALA A 40 -24.06 -0.83 16.63
CA ALA A 40 -23.40 -1.72 15.68
C ALA A 40 -23.11 -1.02 14.35
N ALA A 41 -21.86 -1.05 13.90
CA ALA A 41 -21.44 -0.46 12.62
C ALA A 41 -22.17 -1.05 11.39
N THR A 42 -22.86 -2.19 11.54
CA THR A 42 -23.71 -2.78 10.48
C THR A 42 -25.04 -2.02 10.27
N GLU A 43 -25.48 -1.19 11.22
CA GLU A 43 -26.72 -0.41 11.11
C GLU A 43 -26.45 1.00 10.60
N ARG A 44 -27.21 1.47 9.61
CA ARG A 44 -27.09 2.85 9.13
C ARG A 44 -27.87 3.81 10.03
N ASP A 45 -27.33 5.02 10.22
CA ASP A 45 -28.04 6.09 10.91
C ASP A 45 -29.42 6.34 10.30
N VAL A 46 -30.43 6.48 11.16
CA VAL A 46 -31.80 6.80 10.71
C VAL A 46 -31.83 8.16 10.02
N GLY A 47 -32.64 8.30 8.96
CA GLY A 47 -32.61 9.45 8.05
C GLY A 47 -32.44 10.85 8.67
N PRO A 48 -33.17 11.22 9.74
CA PRO A 48 -32.98 12.52 10.40
C PRO A 48 -31.62 12.71 11.09
N VAL A 49 -31.04 11.63 11.64
CA VAL A 49 -29.70 11.63 12.26
C VAL A 49 -28.64 11.70 11.17
N ALA A 50 -28.74 10.85 10.13
CA ALA A 50 -27.84 10.88 8.98
C ALA A 50 -27.81 12.27 8.32
N TRP A 51 -28.98 12.87 8.08
CA TRP A 51 -29.10 14.23 7.54
C TRP A 51 -28.43 15.28 8.44
N LEU A 52 -28.65 15.20 9.77
CA LEU A 52 -28.07 16.15 10.71
C LEU A 52 -26.54 16.06 10.74
N LEU A 53 -25.99 14.84 10.81
CA LEU A 53 -24.55 14.59 10.83
C LEU A 53 -23.90 15.03 9.52
N HIS A 54 -24.44 14.62 8.37
CA HIS A 54 -23.90 14.96 7.05
C HIS A 54 -23.99 16.47 6.76
N THR A 55 -25.08 17.13 7.15
CA THR A 55 -25.21 18.60 7.03
C THR A 55 -24.21 19.31 7.93
N THR A 56 -24.01 18.83 9.16
CA THR A 56 -23.03 19.39 10.11
C THR A 56 -21.60 19.23 9.59
N TYR A 57 -21.27 18.07 9.01
CA TYR A 57 -19.99 17.83 8.35
C TYR A 57 -19.72 18.85 7.24
N HIS A 58 -20.60 18.93 6.23
CA HIS A 58 -20.42 19.88 5.12
C HIS A 58 -20.29 21.33 5.58
N GLN A 59 -21.17 21.79 6.49
CA GLN A 59 -21.14 23.16 7.00
C GLN A 59 -19.90 23.46 7.86
N SER A 60 -19.35 22.44 8.54
CA SER A 60 -18.09 22.58 9.29
C SER A 60 -16.90 22.68 8.33
N VAL A 61 -16.76 21.74 7.40
CA VAL A 61 -15.67 21.70 6.40
C VAL A 61 -15.65 23.00 5.58
N GLN A 62 -16.78 23.39 4.99
CA GLN A 62 -16.93 24.66 4.23
C GLN A 62 -16.66 25.93 5.04
N ARG A 63 -16.71 25.85 6.37
CA ARG A 63 -16.40 26.99 7.24
C ARG A 63 -14.92 27.04 7.61
N ARG A 64 -14.28 25.89 7.83
CA ARG A 64 -12.88 25.78 8.26
C ARG A 64 -11.89 25.87 7.10
N ALA A 65 -12.24 25.33 5.94
CA ALA A 65 -11.45 25.40 4.72
C ALA A 65 -11.32 26.82 4.12
N ARG A 66 -12.03 27.82 4.66
CA ARG A 66 -11.96 29.23 4.19
C ARG A 66 -10.64 29.91 4.50
N ASP A 67 -10.01 29.48 5.58
CA ASP A 67 -8.77 30.03 6.11
C ASP A 67 -7.57 29.12 5.76
N VAL A 68 -7.73 28.21 4.79
CA VAL A 68 -6.70 27.31 4.27
C VAL A 68 -6.10 27.93 3.01
N ASP A 69 -4.85 28.37 3.11
CA ASP A 69 -4.08 28.84 1.96
C ASP A 69 -3.67 27.65 1.07
N VAL A 70 -4.10 27.66 -0.20
CA VAL A 70 -3.76 26.63 -1.18
C VAL A 70 -2.43 27.00 -1.87
N PRO A 71 -1.35 26.21 -1.73
CA PRO A 71 -0.10 26.44 -2.46
C PRO A 71 -0.32 26.38 -3.98
N ALA A 72 0.46 27.11 -4.76
CA ALA A 72 0.30 27.11 -6.22
C ALA A 72 0.82 25.81 -6.88
N ASP A 73 1.66 25.08 -6.18
CA ASP A 73 2.47 23.94 -6.62
C ASP A 73 2.03 22.59 -6.02
N TYR A 74 0.94 22.55 -5.25
CA TYR A 74 0.42 21.34 -4.59
C TYR A 74 0.15 20.16 -5.55
N ALA A 75 -0.07 20.43 -6.83
CA ALA A 75 -0.29 19.46 -7.89
C ALA A 75 0.88 19.37 -8.89
N SER A 76 2.10 19.73 -8.47
CA SER A 76 3.32 19.48 -9.24
C SER A 76 3.61 17.98 -9.36
N ASP A 77 4.35 17.55 -10.39
CA ASP A 77 4.71 16.14 -10.58
C ASP A 77 5.38 15.52 -9.34
N ALA A 78 6.23 16.29 -8.64
CA ALA A 78 6.88 15.85 -7.40
C ALA A 78 5.87 15.68 -6.25
N SER A 79 4.98 16.66 -6.05
CA SER A 79 3.92 16.61 -5.04
C SER A 79 2.95 15.45 -5.30
N VAL A 80 2.62 15.18 -6.56
CA VAL A 80 1.76 14.07 -7.00
C VAL A 80 2.42 12.71 -6.73
N LEU A 81 3.74 12.57 -6.90
CA LEU A 81 4.47 11.34 -6.56
C LEU A 81 4.49 11.11 -5.03
N ILE A 82 4.80 12.13 -4.22
CA ILE A 82 4.72 12.07 -2.75
C ILE A 82 3.29 11.67 -2.32
N GLY A 83 2.28 12.30 -2.93
CA GLY A 83 0.87 11.97 -2.72
C GLY A 83 0.52 10.53 -3.08
N ALA A 84 1.04 9.98 -4.18
CA ALA A 84 0.78 8.60 -4.57
C ALA A 84 1.35 7.58 -3.57
N ARG A 85 2.60 7.78 -3.10
CA ARG A 85 3.23 6.94 -2.08
C ARG A 85 2.45 6.99 -0.76
N ASN A 86 2.12 8.19 -0.29
CA ASN A 86 1.42 8.37 0.97
C ASN A 86 -0.03 7.89 0.90
N PHE A 87 -0.69 8.02 -0.26
CA PHE A 87 -2.02 7.45 -0.48
C PHE A 87 -2.01 5.92 -0.40
N ASP A 88 -1.04 5.28 -1.06
CA ASP A 88 -0.92 3.81 -1.04
C ASP A 88 -0.61 3.29 0.37
N ALA A 89 0.27 3.98 1.11
CA ALA A 89 0.63 3.61 2.48
C ALA A 89 -0.47 3.87 3.54
N MET A 90 -1.26 4.94 3.40
CA MET A 90 -2.11 5.46 4.49
C MET A 90 -3.62 5.47 4.18
N CYS A 91 -4.00 5.64 2.91
CA CYS A 91 -5.38 5.87 2.51
C CYS A 91 -6.03 4.64 1.83
N SER A 92 -5.26 3.88 1.05
CA SER A 92 -5.69 2.72 0.25
C SER A 92 -6.43 1.63 1.03
N THR A 93 -6.11 1.48 2.32
CA THR A 93 -6.73 0.49 3.21
C THR A 93 -8.21 0.81 3.43
N CYS A 94 -8.55 2.09 3.63
CA CYS A 94 -9.91 2.54 3.89
C CYS A 94 -10.62 3.02 2.63
N HIS A 95 -9.93 3.68 1.70
CA HIS A 95 -10.51 4.21 0.47
C HIS A 95 -10.08 3.37 -0.73
N THR A 96 -11.07 2.94 -1.51
CA THR A 96 -10.89 2.18 -2.74
C THR A 96 -9.94 2.89 -3.71
N PRO A 97 -8.77 2.31 -4.07
CA PRO A 97 -7.86 2.93 -5.02
C PRO A 97 -8.46 3.01 -6.43
N PRO A 98 -7.99 3.95 -7.28
CA PRO A 98 -8.48 4.12 -8.65
C PRO A 98 -8.55 2.81 -9.44
N GLY A 99 -9.73 2.48 -9.97
CA GLY A 99 -9.97 1.29 -10.78
C GLY A 99 -9.91 -0.07 -10.05
N LEU A 100 -9.78 -0.08 -8.72
CA LEU A 100 -9.88 -1.31 -7.90
C LEU A 100 -11.27 -1.44 -7.26
N GLY A 101 -11.52 -2.60 -6.64
CA GLY A 101 -12.75 -2.85 -5.87
C GLY A 101 -12.59 -2.53 -4.38
N ASP A 102 -13.71 -2.30 -3.70
CA ASP A 102 -13.75 -1.96 -2.27
C ASP A 102 -13.00 -2.97 -1.40
N THR A 103 -12.22 -2.46 -0.44
CA THR A 103 -11.51 -3.32 0.53
C THR A 103 -12.50 -3.89 1.57
N PRO A 104 -12.15 -4.99 2.26
CA PRO A 104 -12.94 -5.48 3.39
C PRO A 104 -13.11 -4.43 4.50
N VAL A 105 -12.11 -3.57 4.71
CA VAL A 105 -12.15 -2.47 5.68
C VAL A 105 -13.12 -1.39 5.21
N ALA A 106 -13.03 -0.96 3.95
CA ALA A 106 -13.97 -0.01 3.34
C ALA A 106 -15.42 -0.49 3.49
N THR A 107 -15.67 -1.77 3.22
CA THR A 107 -17.00 -2.40 3.34
C THR A 107 -17.52 -2.45 4.78
N GLY A 108 -16.63 -2.59 5.77
CA GLY A 108 -16.99 -2.70 7.20
C GLY A 108 -17.12 -1.36 7.94
N LEU A 109 -16.65 -0.27 7.34
CA LEU A 109 -16.69 1.07 7.93
C LEU A 109 -18.09 1.71 7.83
N ASN A 110 -18.48 2.44 8.88
CA ASN A 110 -19.74 3.17 8.93
C ASN A 110 -19.52 4.54 9.59
N PRO A 111 -19.75 5.67 8.89
CA PRO A 111 -20.13 5.74 7.48
C PRO A 111 -19.10 5.09 6.56
N GLN A 112 -19.56 4.50 5.45
CA GLN A 112 -18.68 3.92 4.44
C GLN A 112 -17.80 5.04 3.86
N PRO A 113 -16.47 4.85 3.76
CA PRO A 113 -15.59 5.83 3.16
C PRO A 113 -15.99 6.09 1.71
N PRO A 114 -16.01 7.35 1.27
CA PRO A 114 -16.37 7.68 -0.11
C PRO A 114 -15.31 7.20 -1.10
N ALA A 115 -15.76 6.90 -2.32
CA ALA A 115 -14.91 6.85 -3.50
C ALA A 115 -14.29 8.25 -3.71
N LEU A 116 -12.99 8.38 -3.44
CA LEU A 116 -12.34 9.69 -3.40
C LEU A 116 -12.30 10.39 -4.75
N LEU A 117 -12.27 9.63 -5.85
CA LEU A 117 -12.33 10.19 -7.21
C LEU A 117 -13.68 10.85 -7.50
N ASP A 118 -14.80 10.28 -7.02
CA ASP A 118 -16.14 10.85 -7.19
C ASP A 118 -16.30 12.13 -6.34
N ILE A 119 -15.70 12.17 -5.14
CA ILE A 119 -15.74 13.34 -4.26
C ILE A 119 -14.74 14.43 -4.65
N ALA A 120 -13.68 14.11 -5.41
CA ALA A 120 -12.71 15.09 -5.88
C ALA A 120 -13.34 16.17 -6.81
N ASP A 121 -14.51 15.89 -7.40
CA ASP A 121 -15.32 16.85 -8.18
C ASP A 121 -16.42 17.56 -7.36
N HIS A 122 -16.58 17.20 -6.08
CA HIS A 122 -17.59 17.73 -5.17
C HIS A 122 -17.00 18.41 -3.92
N SER A 123 -15.67 18.59 -3.91
CA SER A 123 -14.90 19.25 -2.86
C SER A 123 -13.78 20.08 -3.47
N THR A 124 -13.47 21.22 -2.86
CA THR A 124 -12.33 22.07 -3.26
C THR A 124 -11.02 21.52 -2.68
N PRO A 125 -9.85 21.86 -3.25
CA PRO A 125 -8.55 21.46 -2.70
C PRO A 125 -8.35 21.87 -1.23
N ALA A 126 -8.87 23.03 -0.82
CA ALA A 126 -8.84 23.50 0.56
C ALA A 126 -9.69 22.63 1.50
N GLU A 127 -10.86 22.16 1.04
CA GLU A 127 -11.70 21.24 1.81
C GLU A 127 -11.08 19.84 1.89
N GLN A 128 -10.47 19.36 0.80
CA GLN A 128 -9.73 18.09 0.76
C GLN A 128 -8.55 18.12 1.75
N PHE A 129 -7.71 19.16 1.69
CA PHE A 129 -6.61 19.37 2.64
C PHE A 129 -7.12 19.40 4.08
N TRP A 130 -8.13 20.21 4.38
CA TRP A 130 -8.65 20.35 5.74
C TRP A 130 -9.14 19.01 6.33
N VAL A 131 -9.81 18.20 5.51
CA VAL A 131 -10.31 16.88 5.91
C VAL A 131 -9.19 15.85 6.08
N ILE A 132 -8.14 15.89 5.25
CA ILE A 132 -6.94 15.04 5.39
C ILE A 132 -6.16 15.41 6.67
N ASP A 133 -5.92 16.70 6.89
CA ASP A 133 -5.21 17.25 8.03
C ASP A 133 -5.91 16.92 9.37
N ASN A 134 -7.23 17.13 9.45
CA ASN A 134 -8.00 17.05 10.69
C ASN A 134 -8.77 15.72 10.89
N GLY A 135 -8.86 14.89 9.85
CA GLY A 135 -9.73 13.71 9.84
C GLY A 135 -11.22 14.05 9.97
N VAL A 136 -12.05 13.04 10.25
CA VAL A 136 -13.48 13.25 10.49
C VAL A 136 -13.92 12.57 11.78
N ARG A 137 -14.16 13.39 12.81
CA ARG A 137 -14.58 12.95 14.14
C ARG A 137 -15.87 12.10 14.07
N MET A 138 -15.93 11.04 14.87
CA MET A 138 -17.00 10.03 14.87
C MET A 138 -17.09 9.19 13.60
N THR A 139 -15.97 9.02 12.89
CA THR A 139 -15.83 8.08 11.76
C THR A 139 -14.52 7.29 11.91
N GLY A 140 -14.23 6.40 10.96
CA GLY A 140 -12.92 5.73 10.87
C GLY A 140 -11.79 6.59 10.28
N MET A 141 -12.03 7.84 9.85
CA MET A 141 -11.02 8.67 9.22
C MET A 141 -10.14 9.41 10.26
N PRO A 142 -8.84 9.07 10.39
CA PRO A 142 -7.92 9.72 11.33
C PRO A 142 -7.48 11.10 10.84
N ALA A 143 -6.87 11.87 11.74
CA ALA A 143 -6.17 13.13 11.43
C ALA A 143 -4.71 12.84 11.09
N PHE A 144 -4.19 13.39 9.98
CA PHE A 144 -2.80 13.20 9.56
C PHE A 144 -1.89 14.41 9.82
N GLY A 145 -2.44 15.60 10.08
CA GLY A 145 -1.68 16.78 10.51
C GLY A 145 -0.77 16.59 11.73
N PRO A 146 -1.12 15.76 12.73
CA PRO A 146 -0.22 15.45 13.85
C PRO A 146 0.98 14.56 13.52
N THR A 147 1.07 13.98 12.31
CA THR A 147 2.08 12.96 11.95
C THR A 147 2.83 13.23 10.65
N HIS A 148 2.40 14.21 9.84
CA HIS A 148 2.97 14.51 8.52
C HIS A 148 3.09 16.02 8.31
N GLU A 149 4.06 16.43 7.50
CA GLU A 149 4.24 17.83 7.13
C GLU A 149 3.16 18.30 6.14
N SER A 150 2.83 19.59 6.18
CA SER A 150 1.77 20.15 5.33
C SER A 150 2.02 19.96 3.83
N SER A 151 3.28 19.94 3.40
CA SER A 151 3.67 19.66 2.00
C SER A 151 3.29 18.24 1.55
N GLU A 152 3.43 17.25 2.43
CA GLU A 152 3.06 15.85 2.15
C GLU A 152 1.54 15.69 2.03
N LEU A 153 0.81 16.37 2.92
CA LEU A 153 -0.66 16.39 2.88
C LEU A 153 -1.20 17.16 1.66
N TRP A 154 -0.53 18.22 1.23
CA TRP A 154 -0.81 18.87 -0.06
C TRP A 154 -0.50 17.96 -1.25
N GLY A 155 0.53 17.11 -1.15
CA GLY A 155 0.81 16.05 -2.13
C GLY A 155 -0.35 15.08 -2.30
N LEU A 156 -0.99 14.63 -1.20
CA LEU A 156 -2.22 13.82 -1.27
C LEU A 156 -3.34 14.52 -2.04
N VAL A 157 -3.54 15.83 -1.82
CA VAL A 157 -4.54 16.62 -2.57
C VAL A 157 -4.15 16.72 -4.05
N GLY A 158 -2.87 16.92 -4.37
CA GLY A 158 -2.36 16.90 -5.74
C GLY A 158 -2.62 15.57 -6.45
N PHE A 159 -2.34 14.46 -5.77
CA PHE A 159 -2.65 13.10 -6.24
C PHE A 159 -4.15 12.92 -6.52
N LEU A 160 -5.05 13.37 -5.63
CA LEU A 160 -6.49 13.28 -5.86
C LEU A 160 -6.97 14.06 -7.10
N GLN A 161 -6.30 15.16 -7.45
CA GLN A 161 -6.59 15.90 -8.68
C GLN A 161 -6.00 15.21 -9.93
N ALA A 162 -4.78 14.65 -9.82
CA ALA A 162 -4.11 13.94 -10.92
C ALA A 162 -4.80 12.62 -11.29
N MET A 163 -5.44 11.95 -10.33
CA MET A 163 -6.08 10.64 -10.52
C MET A 163 -7.55 10.69 -10.97
N LYS A 164 -8.08 11.87 -11.29
CA LYS A 164 -9.46 12.01 -11.77
C LYS A 164 -9.70 11.23 -13.07
N GLY A 165 -10.61 10.25 -13.00
CA GLY A 165 -10.93 9.37 -14.13
C GLY A 165 -9.84 8.37 -14.52
N ALA A 166 -8.80 8.21 -13.68
CA ALA A 166 -7.71 7.27 -13.92
C ALA A 166 -8.12 5.82 -13.65
N ASP A 167 -7.49 4.89 -14.37
CA ASP A 167 -7.69 3.44 -14.21
C ASP A 167 -6.66 2.80 -13.25
N ALA A 168 -6.83 1.51 -12.98
CA ALA A 168 -5.94 0.75 -12.11
C ALA A 168 -4.50 0.68 -12.62
N ASN A 169 -4.28 0.73 -13.94
CA ASN A 169 -2.95 0.70 -14.54
C ASN A 169 -2.23 2.04 -14.30
N THR A 170 -2.93 3.14 -14.49
CA THR A 170 -2.45 4.51 -14.23
C THR A 170 -2.07 4.66 -12.75
N TYR A 171 -2.91 4.17 -11.83
CA TYR A 171 -2.61 4.17 -10.39
C TYR A 171 -1.35 3.38 -10.07
N ARG A 172 -1.29 2.10 -10.49
CA ARG A 172 -0.14 1.23 -10.23
C ARG A 172 1.15 1.84 -10.79
N SER A 173 1.11 2.34 -12.02
CA SER A 173 2.28 3.00 -12.65
C SER A 173 2.75 4.23 -11.86
N LEU A 174 1.82 5.04 -11.34
CA LEU A 174 2.16 6.21 -10.54
C LEU A 174 2.75 5.84 -9.17
N VAL A 175 2.19 4.85 -8.48
CA VAL A 175 2.72 4.34 -7.19
C VAL A 175 4.10 3.70 -7.39
N THR A 176 4.29 2.86 -8.40
CA THR A 176 5.61 2.27 -8.72
C THR A 176 6.65 3.35 -9.06
N ARG A 177 6.26 4.42 -9.75
CA ARG A 177 7.14 5.58 -9.99
C ARG A 177 7.44 6.35 -8.70
N ALA A 178 6.46 6.48 -7.81
CA ALA A 178 6.61 7.22 -6.56
C ALA A 178 7.60 6.55 -5.59
N GLY A 179 7.57 5.21 -5.48
CA GLY A 179 8.63 4.47 -4.78
C GLY A 179 10.00 4.77 -5.40
N LYS A 180 10.19 4.42 -6.68
CA LYS A 180 11.49 4.54 -7.37
C LYS A 180 12.11 5.95 -7.40
N VAL A 181 11.32 7.02 -7.26
CA VAL A 181 11.83 8.41 -7.23
C VAL A 181 12.18 8.86 -5.81
N LEU A 182 11.45 8.41 -4.79
CA LEU A 182 11.68 8.82 -3.40
C LEU A 182 12.71 7.93 -2.72
N ASP A 183 12.71 6.63 -3.02
CA ASP A 183 13.71 5.63 -2.60
C ASP A 183 15.11 5.85 -3.26
N ALA A 184 15.27 6.94 -4.02
CA ALA A 184 16.51 7.39 -4.64
C ALA A 184 17.02 8.74 -4.07
N ASP A 185 16.23 9.41 -3.24
CA ASP A 185 16.53 10.71 -2.59
C ASP A 185 16.72 10.55 -1.06
N ASP A 186 16.22 9.46 -0.48
CA ASP A 186 16.43 9.03 0.91
C ASP A 186 17.77 8.29 1.15
N GLY A 187 18.77 8.58 0.31
CA GLY A 187 20.17 8.25 0.52
C GLY A 187 20.59 8.64 1.94
N HIS A 188 20.98 7.63 2.74
CA HIS A 188 20.92 7.67 4.20
C HIS A 188 21.67 8.85 4.86
N ASP A 189 20.94 9.92 5.19
CA ASP A 189 21.43 10.99 6.07
C ASP A 189 20.31 11.55 6.97
N HIS A 190 19.62 10.65 7.68
CA HIS A 190 18.73 11.00 8.79
C HIS A 190 19.44 10.76 10.11
N ARG A 191 20.25 11.75 10.53
CA ARG A 191 20.76 11.80 11.90
C ARG A 191 19.58 11.91 12.86
N HIS A 192 19.36 10.87 13.66
CA HIS A 192 18.55 11.03 14.87
C HIS A 192 19.16 12.17 15.70
N GLY A 193 18.34 13.18 16.03
CA GLY A 193 18.79 14.36 16.76
C GLY A 193 19.44 13.98 18.09
N PRO A 194 20.41 14.76 18.59
CA PRO A 194 21.08 14.45 19.84
C PRO A 194 20.06 14.46 20.98
N GLY A 195 20.03 13.35 21.72
CA GLY A 195 19.43 13.30 23.03
C GLY A 195 20.11 14.27 23.99
N ASP A 196 19.47 14.49 25.13
CA ASP A 196 19.80 15.48 26.12
C ASP A 196 20.83 15.00 27.17
N ASP A 197 22.11 14.94 26.81
CA ASP A 197 23.21 14.78 27.78
C ASP A 197 23.97 16.10 28.03
N SER A 198 23.54 16.80 29.09
CA SER A 198 24.21 17.99 29.61
C SER A 198 25.53 17.67 30.30
N SER A 199 26.63 18.28 29.86
CA SER A 199 27.84 18.56 30.67
C SER A 199 28.66 19.68 30.05
N ASP A 200 28.83 20.79 30.77
CA ASP A 200 29.80 21.85 30.46
C ASP A 200 31.24 21.33 30.63
N ASP A 201 32.16 21.58 29.68
CA ASP A 201 33.18 22.65 29.77
C ASP A 201 34.28 22.54 28.67
N GLY A 202 35.14 23.55 28.53
CA GLY A 202 36.48 23.34 27.91
C GLY A 202 36.85 23.95 26.53
N SER A 203 36.65 25.26 26.34
CA SER A 203 37.58 26.21 25.67
C SER A 203 38.36 25.91 24.36
N ALA A 204 38.30 26.92 23.46
CA ALA A 204 39.41 27.52 22.68
C ALA A 204 39.60 27.22 21.16
N ALA A 205 39.85 28.33 20.45
CA ALA A 205 40.21 28.53 19.04
C ALA A 205 41.48 27.76 18.58
N ASP A 206 41.77 27.55 17.29
CA ASP A 206 42.07 28.55 16.25
C ASP A 206 42.10 27.95 14.81
N ALA A 207 42.18 28.81 13.79
CA ALA A 207 42.34 28.49 12.35
C ALA A 207 43.85 28.30 11.96
N PRO A 208 44.29 28.13 10.68
CA PRO A 208 43.58 28.13 9.39
C PRO A 208 44.03 27.03 8.37
N ALA A 209 43.68 27.22 7.08
CA ALA A 209 43.89 26.30 5.96
C ALA A 209 45.33 26.16 5.42
N THR A 210 45.57 25.10 4.64
CA THR A 210 46.64 25.00 3.62
C THR A 210 46.17 24.21 2.40
N ASP A 211 46.72 24.54 1.24
CA ASP A 211 46.35 24.06 -0.10
C ASP A 211 46.83 22.63 -0.44
N GLY A 212 46.36 22.10 -1.56
CA GLY A 212 46.82 20.83 -2.15
C GLY A 212 46.32 20.61 -3.58
N ASP A 213 47.14 20.95 -4.58
CA ASP A 213 46.85 20.84 -6.02
C ASP A 213 46.71 19.40 -6.55
N GLY A 214 46.03 19.24 -7.69
CA GLY A 214 45.82 17.95 -8.35
C GLY A 214 45.32 18.02 -9.80
N ASP A 215 46.14 18.54 -10.72
CA ASP A 215 46.08 18.27 -12.17
C ASP A 215 46.18 16.74 -12.46
N HIS A 216 45.73 16.13 -13.58
CA HIS A 216 45.12 16.57 -14.85
C HIS A 216 44.42 15.34 -15.55
N PRO A 217 43.77 15.47 -16.74
CA PRO A 217 42.80 14.49 -17.27
C PRO A 217 43.38 13.45 -18.25
N HIS A 218 42.55 12.49 -18.71
CA HIS A 218 42.53 11.73 -20.00
C HIS A 218 41.44 10.63 -19.92
N SER A 219 40.82 10.08 -20.97
CA SER A 219 40.77 10.36 -22.41
C SER A 219 39.58 9.60 -23.07
N ASP A 220 39.32 9.92 -24.33
CA ASP A 220 38.28 9.38 -25.23
C ASP A 220 38.20 7.84 -25.35
N THR A 221 36.99 7.33 -25.66
CA THR A 221 36.69 6.59 -26.90
C THR A 221 35.17 6.54 -27.13
N ASP A 222 34.72 6.98 -28.30
CA ASP A 222 33.36 6.79 -28.85
C ASP A 222 33.50 5.83 -30.05
N ASP A 223 32.81 4.68 -30.01
CA ASP A 223 32.79 3.70 -31.10
C ASP A 223 31.34 3.26 -31.35
N GLY A 224 30.73 3.83 -32.38
CA GLY A 224 29.34 3.55 -32.75
C GLY A 224 29.18 2.28 -33.60
N HIS A 225 28.10 1.53 -33.38
CA HIS A 225 27.63 0.48 -34.29
C HIS A 225 26.18 0.73 -34.72
N ALA A 226 26.00 0.92 -36.02
CA ALA A 226 24.70 1.02 -36.67
C ALA A 226 24.24 -0.34 -37.18
N HIS A 227 22.94 -0.61 -37.10
CA HIS A 227 22.30 -1.72 -37.81
C HIS A 227 21.13 -1.24 -38.67
N ASP A 228 20.93 -1.98 -39.76
CA ASP A 228 20.29 -1.56 -41.00
C ASP A 228 18.78 -1.89 -41.03
N HIS A 229 17.99 -1.05 -41.74
CA HIS A 229 16.54 -1.19 -41.86
C HIS A 229 16.13 -1.53 -43.30
N GLY A 230 15.93 -2.83 -43.56
CA GLY A 230 15.25 -3.33 -44.77
C GLY A 230 13.72 -3.30 -44.65
N SER A 231 13.01 -3.03 -45.75
CA SER A 231 11.53 -3.08 -45.83
C SER A 231 11.05 -3.45 -47.27
N PRO A 232 9.73 -3.39 -47.59
CA PRO A 232 8.84 -4.48 -48.07
C PRO A 232 8.86 -4.61 -49.64
N PRO A 233 7.94 -5.27 -50.41
CA PRO A 233 6.57 -5.80 -50.16
C PRO A 233 6.38 -7.25 -50.73
N PRO A 234 5.21 -7.81 -51.19
CA PRO A 234 3.84 -7.29 -51.35
C PRO A 234 2.67 -8.23 -50.92
N THR A 235 1.46 -7.94 -51.40
CA THR A 235 0.15 -8.55 -51.11
C THR A 235 -0.40 -9.43 -52.26
N ARG A 236 -1.23 -10.45 -51.96
CA ARG A 236 -2.53 -10.70 -52.66
C ARG A 236 -3.41 -11.84 -52.10
N GLU A 237 -4.69 -11.49 -51.92
CA GLU A 237 -5.96 -12.19 -52.26
C GLU A 237 -6.14 -13.72 -52.13
N THR A 238 -7.31 -14.12 -51.63
CA THR A 238 -7.79 -15.48 -51.33
C THR A 238 -8.33 -16.27 -52.53
N PRO A 239 -8.24 -17.61 -52.47
CA PRO A 239 -9.29 -18.50 -52.97
C PRO A 239 -9.89 -19.40 -51.87
N LYS A 240 -11.01 -20.05 -52.22
CA LYS A 240 -11.88 -20.85 -51.33
C LYS A 240 -11.43 -22.29 -51.11
N ASP A 241 -11.88 -22.84 -49.98
CA ASP A 241 -12.43 -24.19 -49.75
C ASP A 241 -11.96 -25.34 -50.66
N ASP A 242 -11.19 -26.28 -50.09
CA ASP A 242 -11.58 -27.69 -50.13
C ASP A 242 -11.01 -28.48 -48.93
N HIS A 243 -11.64 -29.59 -48.56
CA HIS A 243 -11.34 -30.33 -47.33
C HIS A 243 -10.23 -31.38 -47.51
N SER A 244 -9.24 -31.38 -46.61
CA SER A 244 -8.39 -32.55 -46.37
C SER A 244 -7.81 -32.53 -44.95
N ASP A 245 -7.91 -33.65 -44.25
CA ASP A 245 -7.48 -33.82 -42.86
C ASP A 245 -5.98 -33.54 -42.68
N HIS A 246 -5.64 -32.69 -41.70
CA HIS A 246 -4.28 -32.55 -41.21
C HIS A 246 -4.21 -32.81 -39.70
N ASP A 247 -3.39 -33.82 -39.40
CA ASP A 247 -3.00 -34.34 -38.10
C ASP A 247 -2.69 -33.24 -37.07
N HIS A 248 -3.59 -33.06 -36.10
CA HIS A 248 -3.27 -32.37 -34.86
C HIS A 248 -2.62 -33.38 -33.92
N SER A 249 -1.28 -33.38 -33.92
CA SER A 249 -0.47 -34.02 -32.90
C SER A 249 -0.99 -33.66 -31.50
N HIS A 250 -1.65 -34.61 -30.85
CA HIS A 250 -2.02 -34.49 -29.46
C HIS A 250 -0.74 -34.59 -28.62
N ALA A 251 -0.30 -33.46 -28.05
CA ALA A 251 0.64 -33.48 -26.94
C ALA A 251 0.04 -34.37 -25.83
N GLU A 252 0.81 -35.35 -25.35
CA GLU A 252 0.32 -36.27 -24.32
C GLU A 252 -0.05 -35.52 -23.03
N PRO A 253 -1.07 -35.98 -22.28
CA PRO A 253 -1.47 -35.35 -21.03
C PRO A 253 -0.33 -35.41 -20.01
N THR A 254 0.30 -34.27 -19.77
CA THR A 254 1.50 -34.17 -18.92
C THR A 254 1.20 -34.64 -17.49
N LYS A 255 1.97 -35.62 -17.00
CA LYS A 255 1.75 -36.30 -15.71
C LYS A 255 1.66 -35.29 -14.53
N PRO A 256 0.62 -35.32 -13.66
CA PRO A 256 0.55 -34.45 -12.50
C PRO A 256 1.76 -34.61 -11.56
N LEU A 257 2.14 -33.50 -10.93
CA LEU A 257 3.16 -33.44 -9.89
C LEU A 257 2.67 -34.24 -8.66
N ALA A 258 3.52 -35.08 -8.06
CA ALA A 258 3.18 -35.71 -6.79
C ALA A 258 3.38 -34.70 -5.64
N ARG A 259 2.63 -34.85 -4.54
CA ARG A 259 2.75 -33.95 -3.36
C ARG A 259 4.20 -33.77 -2.90
N ASN A 260 4.96 -34.86 -2.90
CA ASN A 260 6.37 -34.86 -2.54
C ASN A 260 7.25 -34.05 -3.50
N ASP A 261 6.88 -33.95 -4.78
CA ASP A 261 7.67 -33.27 -5.81
C ASP A 261 7.51 -31.74 -5.68
N ALA A 262 6.32 -31.24 -5.29
CA ALA A 262 6.12 -29.84 -4.91
C ALA A 262 6.95 -29.48 -3.66
N GLU A 263 6.89 -30.34 -2.65
CA GLU A 263 7.67 -30.14 -1.41
C GLU A 263 9.19 -30.27 -1.64
N ALA A 264 9.61 -31.05 -2.65
CA ALA A 264 11.00 -31.12 -3.11
C ALA A 264 11.42 -29.83 -3.82
N LEU A 265 10.61 -29.27 -4.72
CA LEU A 265 10.88 -27.99 -5.39
C LEU A 265 10.97 -26.83 -4.37
N ALA A 266 10.13 -26.84 -3.34
CA ALA A 266 10.21 -25.90 -2.22
C ALA A 266 11.51 -26.03 -1.40
N ASN A 267 12.07 -27.25 -1.31
CA ASN A 267 13.36 -27.46 -0.65
C ASN A 267 14.52 -27.07 -1.58
N GLU A 268 14.48 -27.43 -2.86
CA GLU A 268 15.48 -27.02 -3.86
C GLU A 268 15.64 -25.50 -3.93
N PHE A 269 14.55 -24.75 -3.85
CA PHE A 269 14.58 -23.28 -3.77
C PHE A 269 15.25 -22.77 -2.49
N TYR A 270 14.88 -23.31 -1.32
CA TYR A 270 15.50 -22.93 -0.06
C TYR A 270 17.01 -23.28 -0.03
N ASP A 271 17.36 -24.48 -0.48
CA ASP A 271 18.72 -25.00 -0.48
C ASP A 271 19.58 -24.18 -1.46
N ALA A 272 19.06 -23.82 -2.65
CA ALA A 272 19.75 -22.94 -3.60
C ALA A 272 20.04 -21.54 -3.02
N LEU A 273 19.11 -20.95 -2.27
CA LEU A 273 19.35 -19.69 -1.57
C LEU A 273 20.38 -19.86 -0.43
N ALA A 274 20.26 -20.91 0.37
CA ALA A 274 21.16 -21.19 1.48
C ALA A 274 22.60 -21.54 1.04
N ASP A 275 22.77 -22.12 -0.14
CA ASP A 275 24.07 -22.38 -0.77
C ASP A 275 24.63 -21.15 -1.53
N GLY A 276 23.78 -20.18 -1.86
CA GLY A 276 24.14 -19.02 -2.69
C GLY A 276 24.24 -19.31 -4.19
N ASP A 277 23.54 -20.33 -4.68
CA ASP A 277 23.54 -20.74 -6.08
C ASP A 277 22.43 -20.00 -6.87
N GLU A 278 22.75 -18.81 -7.37
CA GLU A 278 21.88 -18.02 -8.25
C GLU A 278 21.40 -18.84 -9.47
N VAL A 279 22.23 -19.69 -10.04
CA VAL A 279 21.85 -20.49 -11.23
C VAL A 279 20.78 -21.52 -10.86
N ALA A 280 20.86 -22.13 -9.69
CA ALA A 280 19.81 -23.00 -9.16
C ALA A 280 18.53 -22.22 -8.80
N VAL A 281 18.64 -21.03 -8.17
CA VAL A 281 17.47 -20.18 -7.88
C VAL A 281 16.73 -19.79 -9.17
N ARG A 282 17.46 -19.31 -10.18
CA ARG A 282 16.90 -18.97 -11.51
C ARG A 282 16.29 -20.18 -12.24
N ARG A 283 16.70 -21.42 -11.92
CA ARG A 283 16.11 -22.65 -12.49
C ARG A 283 14.74 -22.99 -11.91
N VAL A 284 14.52 -22.69 -10.62
CA VAL A 284 13.30 -23.08 -9.89
C VAL A 284 12.25 -21.97 -9.81
N LEU A 285 12.65 -20.70 -9.91
CA LEU A 285 11.74 -19.57 -10.04
C LEU A 285 11.27 -19.40 -11.49
N ALA A 286 10.04 -18.90 -11.67
CA ALA A 286 9.56 -18.46 -12.97
C ALA A 286 10.09 -17.06 -13.31
N ASP A 287 10.27 -16.76 -14.59
CA ASP A 287 10.83 -15.48 -15.05
C ASP A 287 9.99 -14.27 -14.58
N GLN A 288 8.67 -14.45 -14.48
CA GLN A 288 7.70 -13.49 -13.91
C GLN A 288 7.24 -13.89 -12.50
N VAL A 289 8.15 -14.37 -11.65
CA VAL A 289 7.85 -14.66 -10.24
C VAL A 289 7.42 -13.38 -9.51
N LEU A 290 6.35 -13.47 -8.71
CA LEU A 290 5.94 -12.44 -7.77
C LEU A 290 6.47 -12.76 -6.38
N ILE A 291 7.34 -11.94 -5.80
CA ILE A 291 7.87 -12.15 -4.45
C ILE A 291 7.34 -11.07 -3.53
N PHE A 292 6.62 -11.46 -2.48
CA PHE A 292 6.10 -10.57 -1.44
C PHE A 292 6.83 -10.85 -0.13
N GLU A 293 7.47 -9.83 0.45
CA GLU A 293 8.00 -9.89 1.81
C GLU A 293 7.80 -8.57 2.55
N SER A 294 7.29 -8.63 3.79
CA SER A 294 7.18 -7.48 4.71
C SER A 294 6.47 -6.23 4.13
N GLY A 295 5.64 -6.40 3.11
CA GLY A 295 4.93 -5.32 2.40
C GLY A 295 5.61 -4.86 1.10
N GLY A 296 6.86 -5.27 0.84
CA GLY A 296 7.53 -5.11 -0.44
C GLY A 296 7.03 -6.10 -1.49
N VAL A 297 7.22 -5.76 -2.76
CA VAL A 297 6.90 -6.61 -3.91
C VAL A 297 8.02 -6.53 -4.95
N GLU A 298 8.44 -7.70 -5.44
CA GLU A 298 9.22 -7.85 -6.66
C GLU A 298 8.35 -8.58 -7.69
N SER A 299 8.43 -8.14 -8.94
CA SER A 299 7.50 -8.49 -10.02
C SER A 299 8.11 -9.36 -11.12
N SER A 300 9.41 -9.68 -11.00
CA SER A 300 10.13 -10.56 -11.90
C SER A 300 11.35 -11.18 -11.22
N MET A 301 11.87 -12.25 -11.81
CA MET A 301 13.07 -12.93 -11.32
C MET A 301 14.33 -12.07 -11.49
N ASP A 302 14.40 -11.23 -12.53
CA ASP A 302 15.52 -10.28 -12.72
C ASP A 302 15.49 -9.13 -11.71
N GLU A 303 14.29 -8.66 -11.30
CA GLU A 303 14.15 -7.67 -10.21
C GLU A 303 14.63 -8.28 -8.88
N TYR A 304 14.22 -9.52 -8.59
CA TYR A 304 14.69 -10.26 -7.41
C TYR A 304 16.21 -10.48 -7.40
N ALA A 305 16.77 -10.96 -8.51
CA ALA A 305 18.20 -11.21 -8.64
C ALA A 305 19.04 -9.93 -8.55
N GLY A 306 18.50 -8.80 -9.02
CA GLY A 306 19.17 -7.50 -8.97
C GLY A 306 19.28 -6.92 -7.56
N HIS A 307 18.29 -7.15 -6.68
CA HIS A 307 18.17 -6.47 -5.40
C HIS A 307 18.15 -7.40 -4.17
N HIS A 308 17.07 -8.15 -3.92
CA HIS A 308 16.94 -8.89 -2.64
C HIS A 308 17.67 -10.23 -2.61
N MET A 309 17.74 -10.97 -3.73
CA MET A 309 18.32 -12.33 -3.76
C MET A 309 19.74 -12.42 -3.16
N PRO A 310 20.68 -11.49 -3.43
CA PRO A 310 22.01 -11.53 -2.78
C PRO A 310 21.96 -11.35 -1.26
N SER A 311 20.98 -10.59 -0.76
CA SER A 311 20.76 -10.37 0.67
C SER A 311 20.17 -11.60 1.34
N ASP A 312 19.19 -12.25 0.70
CA ASP A 312 18.60 -13.52 1.16
C ASP A 312 19.64 -14.62 1.25
N MET A 313 20.48 -14.76 0.20
CA MET A 313 21.59 -15.71 0.20
C MET A 313 22.58 -15.43 1.34
N ALA A 314 23.02 -14.18 1.49
CA ALA A 314 23.96 -13.79 2.54
C ALA A 314 23.39 -14.02 3.96
N PHE A 315 22.07 -13.85 4.15
CA PHE A 315 21.38 -14.16 5.40
C PHE A 315 21.26 -15.68 5.61
N LEU A 316 20.78 -16.42 4.62
CA LEU A 316 20.47 -17.85 4.73
C LEU A 316 21.73 -18.73 4.85
N GLN A 317 22.85 -18.33 4.24
CA GLN A 317 24.17 -18.95 4.47
C GLN A 317 24.61 -18.92 5.95
N GLN A 318 24.10 -17.96 6.74
CA GLN A 318 24.39 -17.79 8.16
C GLN A 318 23.23 -18.25 9.07
N ALA A 319 22.08 -18.61 8.50
CA ALA A 319 20.88 -18.98 9.22
C ALA A 319 20.73 -20.51 9.32
N LYS A 320 20.39 -20.98 10.52
CA LYS A 320 19.90 -22.34 10.73
C LYS A 320 18.37 -22.36 10.65
N ARG A 321 17.83 -23.19 9.75
CA ARG A 321 16.39 -23.48 9.63
C ARG A 321 15.99 -24.72 10.43
N GLU A 322 14.86 -24.62 11.12
CA GLU A 322 14.14 -25.72 11.76
C GLU A 322 12.68 -25.70 11.27
N PRO A 323 12.28 -26.59 10.35
CA PRO A 323 10.89 -26.69 9.90
C PRO A 323 9.97 -27.10 11.05
N LEU A 324 8.90 -26.32 11.30
CA LEU A 324 7.95 -26.54 12.39
C LEU A 324 6.67 -27.21 11.89
N SER A 325 6.17 -26.79 10.73
CA SER A 325 5.01 -27.39 10.07
C SER A 325 5.04 -27.13 8.57
N ARG A 326 4.55 -28.07 7.77
CA ARG A 326 4.33 -27.90 6.34
C ARG A 326 2.93 -28.35 5.97
N SER A 327 2.35 -27.72 4.96
CA SER A 327 1.14 -28.15 4.28
C SER A 327 1.27 -27.86 2.79
N SER A 328 0.63 -28.67 1.97
CA SER A 328 0.76 -28.61 0.52
C SER A 328 -0.49 -29.14 -0.15
N ASP A 329 -0.76 -28.68 -1.37
CA ASP A 329 -1.78 -29.26 -2.25
C ASP A 329 -1.42 -29.06 -3.73
N ILE A 330 -1.99 -29.89 -4.60
CA ILE A 330 -1.72 -29.89 -6.04
C ILE A 330 -3.04 -30.06 -6.79
N GLN A 331 -3.28 -29.17 -7.76
CA GLN A 331 -4.48 -29.09 -8.58
C GLN A 331 -4.05 -28.84 -10.03
N ASP A 332 -4.07 -29.89 -10.84
CA ASP A 332 -3.72 -29.91 -12.27
C ASP A 332 -2.37 -29.23 -12.62
N ASP A 333 -2.38 -27.98 -13.09
CA ASP A 333 -1.20 -27.18 -13.48
C ASP A 333 -0.66 -26.28 -12.35
N ARG A 334 -1.28 -26.32 -11.16
CA ARG A 334 -0.92 -25.50 -9.99
C ARG A 334 -0.61 -26.36 -8.76
N ALA A 335 0.29 -25.86 -7.93
CA ALA A 335 0.57 -26.41 -6.61
C ALA A 335 0.83 -25.27 -5.63
N TRP A 336 0.61 -25.52 -4.34
CA TRP A 336 1.11 -24.64 -3.29
C TRP A 336 1.78 -25.43 -2.18
N VAL A 337 2.79 -24.82 -1.57
CA VAL A 337 3.48 -25.33 -0.39
C VAL A 337 3.57 -24.19 0.62
N ALA A 338 2.96 -24.38 1.79
CA ALA A 338 3.08 -23.48 2.92
C ALA A 338 3.99 -24.11 3.98
N THR A 339 5.11 -23.45 4.30
CA THR A 339 6.06 -23.91 5.33
C THR A 339 6.18 -22.87 6.44
N ARG A 340 6.05 -23.31 7.69
CA ARG A 340 6.44 -22.52 8.86
C ARG A 340 7.75 -23.07 9.40
N SER A 341 8.76 -22.23 9.55
CA SER A 341 10.09 -22.60 10.05
C SER A 341 10.54 -21.63 11.15
N ARG A 342 11.33 -22.11 12.11
CA ARG A 342 12.16 -21.25 12.94
C ARG A 342 13.47 -20.98 12.20
N LEU A 343 13.89 -19.73 12.14
CA LEU A 343 15.19 -19.31 11.61
C LEU A 343 16.00 -18.69 12.75
N THR A 344 17.19 -19.21 12.99
CA THR A 344 18.14 -18.68 13.99
C THR A 344 19.47 -18.34 13.31
N ALA A 345 19.93 -17.10 13.46
CA ALA A 345 21.18 -16.60 12.87
C ALA A 345 21.89 -15.66 13.84
N GLN A 346 23.20 -15.43 13.63
CA GLN A 346 23.99 -14.47 14.41
C GLN A 346 24.69 -13.52 13.44
N LEU A 347 24.17 -12.29 13.29
CA LEU A 347 24.72 -11.28 12.40
C LEU A 347 25.45 -10.22 13.23
N GLY A 348 26.78 -10.34 13.31
CA GLY A 348 27.59 -9.55 14.24
C GLY A 348 27.12 -9.75 15.69
N ASP A 349 26.88 -8.66 16.41
CA ASP A 349 26.37 -8.70 17.79
C ASP A 349 24.87 -9.04 17.88
N ARG A 350 24.13 -9.06 16.76
CA ARG A 350 22.68 -9.28 16.74
C ARG A 350 22.31 -10.75 16.55
N ALA A 351 21.74 -11.35 17.59
CA ALA A 351 21.05 -12.63 17.49
C ALA A 351 19.68 -12.46 16.81
N ILE A 352 19.40 -13.30 15.82
CA ILE A 352 18.10 -13.42 15.14
C ILE A 352 17.46 -14.74 15.58
N ASP A 353 16.21 -14.67 16.03
CA ASP A 353 15.38 -15.84 16.39
C ASP A 353 13.92 -15.54 16.03
N VAL A 354 13.52 -15.99 14.84
CA VAL A 354 12.24 -15.65 14.22
C VAL A 354 11.51 -16.89 13.71
N ILE A 355 10.19 -16.77 13.62
CA ILE A 355 9.33 -17.67 12.88
C ILE A 355 9.16 -17.09 11.48
N SER A 356 9.70 -17.74 10.47
CA SER A 356 9.35 -17.48 9.07
C SER A 356 8.13 -18.31 8.67
N THR A 357 7.19 -17.68 7.99
CA THR A 357 6.07 -18.33 7.30
C THR A 357 6.19 -18.03 5.82
N GLU A 358 6.34 -19.10 5.05
CA GLU A 358 6.53 -19.13 3.61
C GLU A 358 5.28 -19.73 2.96
N THR A 359 4.80 -19.10 1.89
CA THR A 359 3.86 -19.72 0.94
C THR A 359 4.44 -19.61 -0.46
N LEU A 360 4.69 -20.76 -1.08
CA LEU A 360 5.10 -20.86 -2.48
C LEU A 360 3.91 -21.31 -3.30
N VAL A 361 3.59 -20.59 -4.39
CA VAL A 361 2.66 -21.07 -5.42
C VAL A 361 3.47 -21.40 -6.65
N MET A 362 3.29 -22.62 -7.15
CA MET A 362 4.00 -23.16 -8.30
C MET A 362 3.03 -23.32 -9.46
N HIS A 363 3.56 -23.20 -10.67
CA HIS A 363 2.84 -23.55 -11.88
C HIS A 363 3.72 -24.39 -12.80
N ARG A 364 3.07 -25.04 -13.75
CA ARG A 364 3.76 -25.77 -14.81
C ARG A 364 3.85 -24.94 -16.08
N ASP A 365 5.07 -24.78 -16.60
CA ASP A 365 5.33 -24.24 -17.94
C ASP A 365 6.21 -25.21 -18.73
N ALA A 366 5.90 -25.44 -20.00
CA ALA A 366 6.62 -26.32 -20.93
C ALA A 366 7.14 -27.64 -20.28
N GLU A 367 6.25 -28.35 -19.58
CA GLU A 367 6.49 -29.56 -18.78
C GLU A 367 7.26 -29.40 -17.44
N GLN A 368 8.01 -28.33 -17.24
CA GLN A 368 8.74 -28.02 -16.00
C GLN A 368 7.83 -27.35 -14.95
N TRP A 369 8.04 -27.64 -13.66
CA TRP A 369 7.43 -26.89 -12.57
C TRP A 369 8.35 -25.77 -12.10
N ARG A 370 7.78 -24.58 -11.90
CA ARG A 370 8.48 -23.40 -11.39
C ARG A 370 7.62 -22.64 -10.38
N ILE A 371 8.27 -22.01 -9.42
CA ILE A 371 7.63 -21.15 -8.42
C ILE A 371 7.22 -19.85 -9.10
N ALA A 372 5.89 -19.63 -9.15
CA ALA A 372 5.25 -18.45 -9.75
C ALA A 372 5.10 -17.31 -8.74
N HIS A 373 5.00 -17.64 -7.47
CA HIS A 373 4.85 -16.67 -6.39
C HIS A 373 5.51 -17.18 -5.12
N VAL A 374 6.23 -16.28 -4.44
CA VAL A 374 6.79 -16.45 -3.11
C VAL A 374 6.10 -15.42 -2.20
N HIS A 375 5.68 -15.83 -1.02
CA HIS A 375 5.26 -14.92 0.03
C HIS A 375 5.95 -15.31 1.33
N TRP A 376 6.83 -14.44 1.83
CA TRP A 376 7.48 -14.56 3.13
C TRP A 376 6.92 -13.54 4.12
N SER A 377 6.81 -13.99 5.36
CA SER A 377 6.50 -13.13 6.52
C SER A 377 7.25 -13.66 7.73
N SER A 378 7.68 -12.77 8.61
CA SER A 378 8.40 -13.15 9.83
C SER A 378 7.75 -12.59 11.09
N GLY A 379 7.87 -13.33 12.20
CA GLY A 379 7.38 -12.93 13.52
C GLY A 379 8.32 -13.40 14.62
N LYS A 380 8.22 -12.82 15.82
CA LYS A 380 9.05 -13.21 16.97
C LYS A 380 8.77 -14.67 17.37
N ALA A 381 9.83 -15.43 17.70
CA ALA A 381 9.70 -16.81 18.20
C ALA A 381 8.95 -16.91 19.53
N ASN A 382 9.08 -15.88 20.37
CA ASN A 382 8.32 -15.72 21.60
C ASN A 382 7.03 -14.96 21.27
N GLY A 383 5.99 -15.70 20.89
CA GLY A 383 4.74 -15.13 20.41
C GLY A 383 3.95 -14.37 21.47
N GLU A 384 3.90 -13.05 21.32
CA GLU A 384 2.79 -12.22 21.76
C GLU A 384 2.01 -11.85 20.49
N HIS A 385 0.74 -12.27 20.43
CA HIS A 385 -0.22 -12.00 19.36
C HIS A 385 -1.27 -11.01 19.87
#